data_AF-Q82R08-F1
#
_entry.id   AF-Q82R08-F1
#
_cell.length_a   1.000
_cell.length_b   1.000
_cell.length_c   1.000
_cell.angle_alpha   90.00
_cell.angle_beta   90.00
_cell.angle_gamma   90.00
#
_symmetry.space_group_name_H-M   'P 1'
#
loop_
_entity.id
_entity.type
_entity.pdbx_description
1 polymer ?
#
loop_
_entity_poly.entity_id
_entity_poly.type
_entity_poly.pdbx_seq_one_letter_code
_entity_poly.pdbx_strand_id
1 'polypeptide(L)'
;MIVSDAGYDVTCLAWVLRDLPVEMVGRVRSDHVMRLPKPPRVHGVNGRPPKHGPKFRFTKPETWPEPAITTVTDTTNYGKAETQAWDRVHPRLTHRSSWLDHDGELPLVEGTLMRLKVEHLSKDRDTPPVWLWSSKTGATPDDVDRFWQAFLRRFDLEHTFRFAKQTLGWTTPKLRTPEAADRWTWILIVAHPQLRLARTLAEDLRRPWEKPTTSDRLTPARVRRGFRNIRAHLACPTRVPKPRGAGAGRPPGAKNKHRAPRYDVGKTVKRPETLKAIGKPGRSW
;
A
#
# COMPACT_ATOMS: atom_id res chain seq x y z
N MET A 1 -10.79 -4.63 -0.05
CA MET A 1 -9.56 -4.91 0.72
C MET A 1 -8.44 -3.99 0.25
N ILE A 2 -7.69 -3.41 1.18
CA ILE A 2 -6.48 -2.63 0.93
C ILE A 2 -5.29 -3.36 1.57
N VAL A 3 -4.18 -3.42 0.85
CA VAL A 3 -2.96 -4.12 1.28
C VAL A 3 -1.82 -3.14 1.54
N SER A 4 -1.13 -3.28 2.67
CA SER A 4 0.06 -2.47 3.00
C SER A 4 1.28 -3.32 3.38
N ASP A 5 2.48 -2.75 3.20
CA ASP A 5 3.73 -3.35 3.70
C ASP A 5 4.03 -2.85 5.13
N ALA A 6 5.08 -3.40 5.76
CA ALA A 6 5.41 -3.18 7.18
C ALA A 6 5.77 -1.73 7.57
N GLY A 7 5.91 -0.83 6.59
CA GLY A 7 6.12 0.60 6.84
C GLY A 7 4.86 1.36 7.24
N TYR A 8 3.68 0.75 7.11
CA TYR A 8 2.40 1.36 7.45
C TYR A 8 1.85 0.75 8.75
N ASP A 9 1.26 1.59 9.62
CA ASP A 9 0.51 1.11 10.77
C ASP A 9 -0.88 0.62 10.31
N VAL A 10 -0.93 -0.65 9.91
CA VAL A 10 -2.16 -1.30 9.42
C VAL A 10 -3.30 -1.23 10.45
N THR A 11 -2.99 -1.24 11.74
CA THR A 11 -4.00 -1.21 12.81
C THR A 11 -4.59 0.19 13.00
N CYS A 12 -3.78 1.23 12.86
CA CYS A 12 -4.27 2.60 12.79
C CYS A 12 -5.11 2.81 11.53
N LEU A 13 -4.68 2.31 10.37
CA LEU A 13 -5.45 2.40 9.13
C LEU A 13 -6.80 1.70 9.25
N ALA A 14 -6.82 0.50 9.84
CA ALA A 14 -8.07 -0.22 10.11
C ALA A 14 -9.01 0.56 11.04
N TRP A 15 -8.46 1.24 12.05
CA TRP A 15 -9.27 2.07 12.94
C TRP A 15 -9.85 3.30 12.25
N VAL A 16 -9.06 4.05 11.48
CA VAL A 16 -9.54 5.29 10.84
C VAL A 16 -10.48 5.02 9.65
N LEU A 17 -10.46 3.81 9.09
CA LEU A 17 -11.34 3.39 7.98
C LEU A 17 -12.49 2.47 8.44
N ARG A 18 -12.72 2.34 9.76
CA ARG A 18 -13.66 1.36 10.34
C ARG A 18 -15.13 1.57 9.95
N ASP A 19 -15.47 2.77 9.50
CA ASP A 19 -16.80 3.20 9.05
C ASP A 19 -17.01 2.99 7.53
N LEU A 20 -15.97 2.54 6.81
CA LEU A 20 -16.03 2.22 5.39
C LEU A 20 -16.09 0.70 5.19
N PRO A 21 -16.65 0.20 4.07
CA PRO A 21 -16.67 -1.22 3.72
C PRO A 21 -15.30 -1.69 3.21
N VAL A 22 -14.25 -1.43 3.98
CA VAL A 22 -12.86 -1.67 3.61
C VAL A 22 -12.20 -2.55 4.65
N GLU A 23 -11.68 -3.67 4.19
CA GLU A 23 -10.83 -4.56 4.98
C GLU A 23 -9.35 -4.20 4.76
N MET A 24 -8.59 -4.07 5.85
CA MET A 24 -7.16 -3.81 5.82
C MET A 24 -6.38 -5.10 6.02
N VAL A 25 -5.41 -5.37 5.16
CA VAL A 25 -4.42 -6.44 5.35
C VAL A 25 -3.03 -5.81 5.25
N GLY A 26 -2.15 -6.12 6.20
CA GLY A 26 -0.83 -5.50 6.22
C GLY A 26 0.24 -6.44 6.73
N ARG A 27 1.44 -6.34 6.17
CA ARG A 27 2.61 -6.97 6.78
C ARG A 27 2.91 -6.29 8.11
N VAL A 28 3.21 -7.10 9.11
CA VAL A 28 3.73 -6.64 10.40
C VAL A 28 5.15 -7.16 10.57
N ARG A 29 6.00 -6.40 11.28
CA ARG A 29 7.40 -6.81 11.51
C ARG A 29 7.45 -8.12 12.30
N SER A 30 8.45 -8.95 12.00
CA SER A 30 8.65 -10.27 12.60
C SER A 30 9.09 -10.25 14.07
N ASP A 31 9.42 -9.08 14.61
CA ASP A 31 9.81 -8.86 16.01
C ASP A 31 8.68 -8.25 16.87
N HIS A 32 7.46 -8.13 16.34
CA HIS A 32 6.34 -7.58 17.09
C HIS A 32 5.91 -8.46 18.28
N VAL A 33 5.37 -7.76 19.28
CA VAL A 33 4.64 -8.36 20.40
C VAL A 33 3.20 -7.88 20.34
N MET A 34 2.29 -8.81 20.10
CA MET A 34 0.84 -8.60 20.11
C MET A 34 0.22 -9.12 21.40
N ARG A 35 -1.09 -8.95 21.54
CA ARG A 35 -1.91 -9.42 22.64
C ARG A 35 -3.00 -10.35 22.12
N LEU A 36 -3.18 -11.44 22.85
CA LEU A 36 -4.34 -12.31 22.69
C LEU A 36 -5.61 -11.62 23.23
N PRO A 37 -6.80 -12.05 22.80
CA PRO A 37 -8.05 -11.60 23.39
C PRO A 37 -8.05 -11.82 24.90
N LYS A 38 -8.78 -10.95 25.60
CA LYS A 38 -8.97 -11.05 27.04
C LYS A 38 -9.54 -12.45 27.40
N PRO A 39 -9.00 -13.14 28.42
CA PRO A 39 -9.54 -14.42 28.86
C PRO A 39 -10.95 -14.27 29.45
N PRO A 40 -11.80 -15.32 29.39
CA PRO A 40 -13.10 -15.33 30.03
C PRO A 40 -13.01 -14.94 31.51
N ARG A 41 -14.03 -14.25 32.01
CA ARG A 41 -14.06 -13.84 33.42
C ARG A 41 -14.30 -15.09 34.28
N VAL A 42 -13.41 -15.34 35.24
CA VAL A 42 -13.64 -16.37 36.27
C VAL A 42 -14.60 -15.80 37.31
N HIS A 43 -15.63 -16.57 37.66
CA HIS A 43 -16.57 -16.21 38.72
C HIS A 43 -15.85 -16.04 40.06
N GLY A 44 -16.23 -15.04 40.86
CA GLY A 44 -15.64 -14.77 42.18
C GLY A 44 -14.43 -13.83 42.20
N VAL A 45 -13.90 -13.41 41.04
CA VAL A 45 -12.80 -12.43 40.99
C VAL A 45 -13.32 -10.99 40.97
N ASN A 46 -13.02 -10.24 42.02
CA ASN A 46 -13.34 -8.81 42.15
C ASN A 46 -12.31 -7.94 41.40
N GLY A 47 -12.77 -6.82 40.84
CA GLY A 47 -11.92 -5.84 40.14
C GLY A 47 -12.24 -5.64 38.66
N ARG A 48 -11.60 -4.62 38.06
CA ARG A 48 -11.69 -4.30 36.62
C ARG A 48 -10.99 -5.41 35.82
N PRO A 49 -11.68 -6.09 34.89
CA PRO A 49 -11.04 -7.12 34.09
C PRO A 49 -9.89 -6.57 33.24
N PRO A 50 -8.84 -7.37 32.98
CA PRO A 50 -7.75 -6.96 32.12
C PRO A 50 -8.26 -6.65 30.71
N LYS A 51 -7.75 -5.58 30.10
CA LYS A 51 -8.07 -5.20 28.71
C LYS A 51 -7.44 -6.14 27.67
N HIS A 52 -6.30 -6.75 28.02
CA HIS A 52 -5.50 -7.58 27.12
C HIS A 52 -5.28 -8.96 27.74
N GLY A 53 -5.23 -9.99 26.89
CA GLY A 53 -4.76 -11.32 27.27
C GLY A 53 -3.23 -11.43 27.33
N PRO A 54 -2.73 -12.68 27.38
CA PRO A 54 -1.30 -12.97 27.33
C PRO A 54 -0.60 -12.36 26.11
N LYS A 55 0.73 -12.20 26.21
CA LYS A 55 1.55 -11.68 25.11
C LYS A 55 1.73 -12.77 24.05
N PHE A 56 1.50 -12.42 22.79
CA PHE A 56 1.87 -13.22 21.63
C PHE A 56 3.13 -12.61 21.01
N ARG A 57 4.28 -13.26 21.14
CA ARG A 57 5.58 -12.74 20.69
C ARG A 57 6.03 -13.47 19.43
N PHE A 58 6.20 -12.78 18.32
CA PHE A 58 6.46 -13.42 17.01
C PHE A 58 7.83 -14.11 16.94
N THR A 59 8.73 -13.81 17.87
CA THR A 59 10.06 -14.43 17.98
C THR A 59 10.09 -15.61 18.96
N LYS A 60 8.98 -15.91 19.63
CA LYS A 60 8.90 -16.90 20.72
C LYS A 60 7.70 -17.83 20.51
N PRO A 61 7.87 -18.92 19.74
CA PRO A 61 6.82 -19.89 19.44
C PRO A 61 6.11 -20.45 20.68
N GLU A 62 6.79 -20.54 21.82
CA GLU A 62 6.22 -20.98 23.09
C GLU A 62 5.11 -20.06 23.63
N THR A 63 4.96 -18.87 23.05
CA THR A 63 3.88 -17.93 23.39
C THR A 63 2.66 -18.03 22.48
N TRP A 64 2.71 -18.86 21.45
CA TRP A 64 1.63 -19.01 20.48
C TRP A 64 0.69 -20.11 20.95
N PRO A 65 -0.62 -19.84 21.14
CA PRO A 65 -1.59 -20.90 21.29
C PRO A 65 -1.73 -21.66 19.96
N GLU A 66 -2.46 -22.78 19.99
CA GLU A 66 -2.84 -23.48 18.77
C GLU A 66 -3.52 -22.52 17.78
N PRO A 67 -3.12 -22.47 16.50
CA PRO A 67 -3.80 -21.66 15.50
C PRO A 67 -5.27 -22.10 15.37
N ALA A 68 -6.16 -21.13 15.24
CA ALA A 68 -7.57 -21.40 15.00
C ALA A 68 -7.81 -21.96 13.58
N ILE A 69 -6.94 -21.58 12.65
CA ILE A 69 -7.00 -21.99 11.24
C ILE A 69 -5.58 -22.28 10.76
N THR A 70 -5.43 -23.40 10.06
CA THR A 70 -4.24 -23.73 9.29
C THR A 70 -4.65 -24.09 7.88
N THR A 71 -4.09 -23.39 6.88
CA THR A 71 -4.28 -23.71 5.45
C THR A 71 -2.95 -24.12 4.82
N VAL A 72 -3.02 -24.99 3.82
CA VAL A 72 -1.89 -25.39 2.98
C VAL A 72 -2.35 -25.37 1.53
N THR A 73 -1.77 -24.47 0.75
CA THR A 73 -2.24 -24.20 -0.62
C THR A 73 -1.06 -24.20 -1.58
N ASP A 74 -1.18 -24.97 -2.66
CA ASP A 74 -0.15 -25.01 -3.70
C ASP A 74 -0.07 -23.67 -4.44
N THR A 75 1.15 -23.22 -4.71
CA THR A 75 1.41 -22.00 -5.46
C THR A 75 2.28 -22.28 -6.68
N THR A 76 2.10 -21.51 -7.74
CA THR A 76 2.87 -21.68 -8.98
C THR A 76 4.36 -21.41 -8.81
N ASN A 77 4.75 -20.53 -7.89
CA ASN A 77 6.12 -19.98 -7.83
C ASN A 77 6.86 -20.24 -6.50
N TYR A 78 6.16 -20.69 -5.46
CA TYR A 78 6.71 -20.78 -4.11
C TYR A 78 6.51 -22.16 -3.45
N GLY A 79 6.07 -23.15 -4.21
CA GLY A 79 5.64 -24.44 -3.69
C GLY A 79 4.39 -24.29 -2.84
N LYS A 80 4.31 -25.03 -1.73
CA LYS A 80 3.20 -24.91 -0.76
C LYS A 80 3.31 -23.65 0.09
N ALA A 81 2.20 -22.92 0.19
CA ALA A 81 1.99 -21.85 1.14
C ALA A 81 1.24 -22.41 2.36
N GLU A 82 1.92 -22.52 3.50
CA GLU A 82 1.34 -22.86 4.78
C GLU A 82 1.01 -21.58 5.54
N THR A 83 -0.25 -21.40 5.94
CA THR A 83 -0.67 -20.24 6.73
C THR A 83 -1.33 -20.68 8.02
N GLN A 84 -0.79 -20.21 9.14
CA GLN A 84 -1.39 -20.35 10.47
C GLN A 84 -2.04 -19.03 10.86
N ALA A 85 -3.25 -19.06 11.42
CA ALA A 85 -3.98 -17.86 11.81
C ALA A 85 -4.56 -17.92 13.22
N TRP A 86 -4.55 -16.77 13.89
CA TRP A 86 -5.07 -16.54 15.23
C TRP A 86 -6.04 -15.36 15.22
N ASP A 87 -7.25 -15.59 15.72
CA ASP A 87 -8.30 -14.57 15.73
C ASP A 87 -8.17 -13.60 16.90
N ARG A 88 -8.72 -12.38 16.73
CA ARG A 88 -8.78 -11.29 17.71
C ARG A 88 -7.43 -10.88 18.33
N VAL A 89 -6.33 -11.15 17.63
CA VAL A 89 -4.99 -10.71 18.03
C VAL A 89 -4.82 -9.22 17.72
N HIS A 90 -4.30 -8.45 18.67
CA HIS A 90 -4.23 -6.99 18.55
C HIS A 90 -2.94 -6.41 19.16
N PRO A 91 -2.45 -5.26 18.68
CA PRO A 91 -1.35 -4.56 19.32
C PRO A 91 -1.78 -3.94 20.65
N ARG A 92 -0.84 -3.79 21.58
CA ARG A 92 -1.03 -2.88 22.72
C ARG A 92 -0.67 -1.47 22.27
N LEU A 93 -1.69 -0.66 21.97
CA LEU A 93 -1.51 0.72 21.56
C LEU A 93 -0.96 1.60 22.69
N THR A 94 -0.18 2.61 22.29
CA THR A 94 0.31 3.69 23.17
C THR A 94 0.24 5.00 22.38
N HIS A 95 0.15 6.16 23.05
CA HIS A 95 0.13 7.46 22.37
C HIS A 95 1.52 7.82 21.81
N ARG A 96 1.84 7.19 20.69
CA ARG A 96 3.07 7.32 19.91
C ARG A 96 2.75 7.19 18.42
N SER A 97 3.64 7.70 17.58
CA SER A 97 3.54 7.56 16.12
C SER A 97 2.14 7.96 15.60
N SER A 98 1.44 7.09 14.89
CA SER A 98 0.10 7.35 14.32
C SER A 98 -0.99 7.62 15.37
N TRP A 99 -0.77 7.21 16.63
CA TRP A 99 -1.71 7.34 17.75
C TRP A 99 -1.39 8.52 18.67
N LEU A 100 -0.41 9.33 18.29
CA LEU A 100 0.11 10.42 19.13
C LEU A 100 -0.96 11.46 19.46
N ASP A 101 -1.74 11.86 18.46
CA ASP A 101 -2.77 12.89 18.57
C ASP A 101 -4.17 12.28 18.76
N HIS A 102 -4.27 10.98 19.05
CA HIS A 102 -5.57 10.35 19.33
C HIS A 102 -6.13 10.85 20.65
N ASP A 103 -7.35 11.39 20.61
CA ASP A 103 -8.04 11.91 21.79
C ASP A 103 -8.70 10.79 22.62
N GLY A 104 -8.60 10.89 23.94
CA GLY A 104 -9.26 9.98 24.87
C GLY A 104 -8.60 8.61 24.99
N GLU A 105 -9.40 7.59 25.35
CA GLU A 105 -8.89 6.23 25.54
C GLU A 105 -8.51 5.59 24.19
N LEU A 106 -7.33 4.97 24.14
CA LEU A 106 -6.90 4.22 22.97
C LEU A 106 -7.80 3.00 22.73
N PRO A 107 -8.24 2.78 21.48
CA PRO A 107 -9.16 1.68 21.17
C PRO A 107 -8.48 0.32 21.30
N LEU A 108 -9.31 -0.72 21.33
CA LEU A 108 -8.88 -2.09 21.11
C LEU A 108 -9.17 -2.44 19.65
N VAL A 109 -8.14 -2.59 18.83
CA VAL A 109 -8.30 -2.90 17.40
C VAL A 109 -7.98 -4.38 17.19
N GLU A 110 -9.00 -5.22 17.31
CA GLU A 110 -8.92 -6.66 17.10
C GLU A 110 -8.86 -7.01 15.61
N GLY A 111 -8.18 -8.11 15.29
CA GLY A 111 -8.08 -8.62 13.92
C GLY A 111 -7.46 -10.01 13.87
N THR A 112 -7.32 -10.54 12.67
CA THR A 112 -6.72 -11.86 12.44
C THR A 112 -5.23 -11.71 12.19
N LEU A 113 -4.41 -12.30 13.06
CA LEU A 113 -2.97 -12.44 12.83
C LEU A 113 -2.72 -13.71 12.02
N MET A 114 -1.84 -13.63 11.03
CA MET A 114 -1.44 -14.76 10.19
C MET A 114 0.08 -14.87 10.10
N ARG A 115 0.57 -16.09 10.10
CA ARG A 115 1.95 -16.45 9.79
C ARG A 115 1.95 -17.25 8.49
N LEU A 116 2.45 -16.63 7.43
CA LEU A 116 2.61 -17.24 6.11
C LEU A 116 4.03 -17.79 5.96
N LYS A 117 4.16 -19.07 5.66
CA LYS A 117 5.41 -19.73 5.30
C LYS A 117 5.25 -20.32 3.90
N VAL A 118 6.29 -20.21 3.08
CA VAL A 118 6.34 -20.84 1.76
C VAL A 118 7.51 -21.82 1.70
N GLU A 119 7.41 -22.85 0.87
CA GLU A 119 8.46 -23.87 0.73
C GLU A 119 9.75 -23.26 0.18
N HIS A 120 9.67 -22.46 -0.88
CA HIS A 120 10.85 -21.86 -1.49
C HIS A 120 10.58 -20.45 -2.06
N LEU A 121 11.65 -19.66 -2.17
CA LEU A 121 11.65 -18.41 -2.93
C LEU A 121 12.46 -18.60 -4.21
N SER A 122 12.21 -17.76 -5.21
CA SER A 122 13.02 -17.76 -6.43
C SER A 122 14.50 -17.54 -6.11
N LYS A 123 15.40 -18.25 -6.81
CA LYS A 123 16.87 -18.15 -6.68
C LYS A 123 17.39 -18.61 -5.30
N ASP A 124 16.80 -19.67 -4.74
CA ASP A 124 17.24 -20.34 -3.52
C ASP A 124 17.51 -19.40 -2.35
N ARG A 125 16.67 -18.37 -2.22
CA ARG A 125 16.75 -17.43 -1.12
C ARG A 125 16.10 -18.04 0.12
N ASP A 126 16.62 -17.69 1.29
CA ASP A 126 15.97 -17.97 2.57
C ASP A 126 14.50 -17.57 2.55
N THR A 127 13.65 -18.41 3.13
CA THR A 127 12.19 -18.27 3.15
C THR A 127 11.65 -17.92 4.55
N PRO A 128 12.08 -16.79 5.16
CA PRO A 128 11.58 -16.43 6.48
C PRO A 128 10.06 -16.21 6.41
N PRO A 129 9.31 -16.70 7.40
CA PRO A 129 7.87 -16.53 7.42
C PRO A 129 7.51 -15.04 7.46
N VAL A 130 6.45 -14.70 6.73
CA VAL A 130 5.88 -13.36 6.73
C VAL A 130 4.71 -13.32 7.70
N TRP A 131 4.67 -12.30 8.54
CA TRP A 131 3.55 -12.04 9.41
C TRP A 131 2.61 -11.01 8.76
N LEU A 132 1.35 -11.37 8.65
CA LEU A 132 0.28 -10.51 8.15
C LEU A 132 -0.74 -10.29 9.25
N TRP A 133 -1.38 -9.12 9.27
CA TRP A 133 -2.51 -8.83 10.12
C TRP A 133 -3.66 -8.30 9.28
N SER A 134 -4.86 -8.85 9.49
CA SER A 134 -6.10 -8.43 8.84
C SER A 134 -7.02 -7.76 9.85
N SER A 135 -7.73 -6.71 9.45
CA SER A 135 -8.76 -6.06 10.29
C SER A 135 -10.02 -6.92 10.45
N LYS A 136 -10.17 -8.00 9.69
CA LYS A 136 -11.29 -8.94 9.84
C LYS A 136 -11.05 -9.82 11.06
N THR A 137 -12.04 -9.91 11.94
CA THR A 137 -12.15 -10.97 12.96
C THR A 137 -13.05 -12.10 12.47
N GLY A 138 -12.92 -13.30 13.02
CA GLY A 138 -13.72 -14.45 12.59
C GLY A 138 -13.47 -14.81 11.11
N ALA A 139 -12.22 -14.68 10.67
CA ALA A 139 -11.84 -15.07 9.32
C ALA A 139 -12.10 -16.57 9.10
N THR A 140 -12.52 -16.93 7.89
CA THR A 140 -12.61 -18.32 7.44
C THR A 140 -11.29 -18.78 6.81
N PRO A 141 -11.09 -20.09 6.57
CA PRO A 141 -9.93 -20.58 5.79
C PRO A 141 -9.79 -19.88 4.43
N ASP A 142 -10.90 -19.65 3.72
CA ASP A 142 -10.89 -18.96 2.43
C ASP A 142 -10.49 -17.48 2.55
N ASP A 143 -10.88 -16.81 3.65
CA ASP A 143 -10.44 -15.45 3.93
C ASP A 143 -8.92 -15.41 4.16
N VAL A 144 -8.38 -16.34 4.97
CA VAL A 144 -6.94 -16.45 5.23
C VAL A 144 -6.16 -16.61 3.92
N ASP A 145 -6.65 -17.46 3.03
CA ASP A 145 -6.03 -17.66 1.72
C ASP A 145 -6.11 -16.41 0.85
N ARG A 146 -7.26 -15.76 0.81
CA ARG A 146 -7.44 -14.49 0.09
C ARG A 146 -6.49 -13.41 0.60
N PHE A 147 -6.25 -13.32 1.91
CA PHE A 147 -5.40 -12.30 2.51
C PHE A 147 -3.94 -12.41 2.05
N TRP A 148 -3.35 -13.60 2.15
CA TRP A 148 -1.96 -13.76 1.71
C TRP A 148 -1.83 -13.68 0.19
N GLN A 149 -2.80 -14.19 -0.57
CA GLN A 149 -2.79 -14.07 -2.03
C GLN A 149 -2.82 -12.61 -2.48
N ALA A 150 -3.66 -11.79 -1.86
CA ALA A 150 -3.67 -10.35 -2.11
C ALA A 150 -2.39 -9.67 -1.66
N PHE A 151 -1.78 -10.11 -0.55
CA PHE A 151 -0.47 -9.63 -0.13
C PHE A 151 0.60 -9.86 -1.20
N LEU A 152 0.61 -11.02 -1.85
CA LEU A 152 1.56 -11.30 -2.94
C LEU A 152 1.37 -10.37 -4.14
N ARG A 153 0.13 -9.93 -4.42
CA ARG A 153 -0.17 -8.98 -5.51
C ARG A 153 0.33 -7.56 -5.25
N ARG A 154 0.67 -7.21 -4.00
CA ARG A 154 1.13 -5.84 -3.68
C ARG A 154 2.32 -5.39 -4.53
N PHE A 155 3.20 -6.32 -4.94
CA PHE A 155 4.41 -6.00 -5.68
C PHE A 155 4.12 -5.63 -7.14
N ASP A 156 2.90 -5.90 -7.65
CA ASP A 156 2.46 -5.45 -8.97
C ASP A 156 2.40 -3.91 -9.04
N LEU A 157 2.19 -3.23 -7.91
CA LEU A 157 2.22 -1.76 -7.80
C LEU A 157 3.62 -1.21 -8.13
N GLU A 158 4.70 -1.88 -7.71
CA GLU A 158 6.08 -1.44 -7.98
C GLU A 158 6.39 -1.43 -9.47
N HIS A 159 5.89 -2.43 -10.19
CA HIS A 159 5.98 -2.48 -11.65
C HIS A 159 5.21 -1.31 -12.29
N THR A 160 4.07 -0.95 -11.74
CA THR A 160 3.26 0.18 -12.19
C THR A 160 3.97 1.52 -11.95
N PHE A 161 4.57 1.72 -10.77
CA PHE A 161 5.36 2.91 -10.48
C PHE A 161 6.60 3.02 -11.36
N ARG A 162 7.32 1.91 -11.58
CA ARG A 162 8.44 1.87 -12.50
C ARG A 162 8.00 2.26 -13.91
N PHE A 163 6.90 1.69 -14.39
CA PHE A 163 6.33 2.01 -15.69
C PHE A 163 5.96 3.50 -15.82
N ALA A 164 5.25 4.05 -14.82
CA ALA A 164 4.86 5.45 -14.80
C ALA A 164 6.09 6.39 -14.83
N LYS A 165 7.10 6.13 -13.99
CA LYS A 165 8.32 6.95 -13.93
C LYS A 165 9.15 6.85 -15.20
N GLN A 166 9.44 5.64 -15.67
CA GLN A 166 10.40 5.40 -16.75
C GLN A 166 9.78 5.54 -18.14
N THR A 167 8.52 5.14 -18.32
CA THR A 167 7.89 5.08 -19.66
C THR A 167 6.93 6.23 -19.89
N LEU A 168 6.11 6.58 -18.89
CA LEU A 168 5.19 7.70 -19.00
C LEU A 168 5.80 9.04 -18.58
N GLY A 169 7.01 9.01 -18.01
CA GLY A 169 7.75 10.21 -17.63
C GLY A 169 7.15 10.90 -16.41
N TRP A 170 6.67 10.15 -15.41
CA TRP A 170 6.03 10.75 -14.23
C TRP A 170 6.89 11.83 -13.56
N THR A 171 8.19 11.60 -13.47
CA THR A 171 9.14 12.53 -12.87
C THR A 171 9.92 13.36 -13.89
N THR A 172 9.54 13.33 -15.18
CA THR A 172 10.27 14.02 -16.26
C THR A 172 9.92 15.51 -16.37
N PRO A 173 8.65 15.94 -16.29
CA PRO A 173 8.31 17.36 -16.37
C PRO A 173 8.84 18.18 -15.19
N LYS A 174 9.39 19.36 -15.50
CA LYS A 174 9.82 20.36 -14.51
C LYS A 174 8.66 21.29 -14.14
N LEU A 175 7.67 20.73 -13.45
CA LEU A 175 6.44 21.44 -13.05
C LEU A 175 6.75 22.41 -11.91
N ARG A 176 6.11 23.58 -11.94
CA ARG A 176 6.45 24.70 -11.04
C ARG A 176 5.53 24.83 -9.82
N THR A 177 4.36 24.21 -9.83
CA THR A 177 3.40 24.29 -8.72
C THR A 177 2.92 22.89 -8.32
N PRO A 178 2.55 22.67 -7.04
CA PRO A 178 2.01 21.39 -6.59
C PRO A 178 0.78 20.96 -7.40
N GLU A 179 -0.13 21.87 -7.70
CA GLU A 179 -1.37 21.58 -8.43
C GLU A 179 -1.07 21.13 -9.87
N ALA A 180 0.00 21.66 -10.48
CA ALA A 180 0.45 21.20 -11.79
C ALA A 180 1.03 19.77 -11.72
N ALA A 181 1.76 19.45 -10.65
CA ALA A 181 2.26 18.10 -10.40
C ALA A 181 1.13 17.09 -10.14
N ASP A 182 0.09 17.50 -9.41
CA ASP A 182 -1.10 16.68 -9.18
C ASP A 182 -1.85 16.42 -10.49
N ARG A 183 -2.12 17.47 -11.28
CA ARG A 183 -2.76 17.32 -12.61
C ARG A 183 -1.95 16.41 -13.52
N TRP A 184 -0.63 16.54 -13.54
CA TRP A 184 0.23 15.64 -14.31
C TRP A 184 0.08 14.19 -13.85
N THR A 185 0.09 13.96 -12.54
CA THR A 185 -0.12 12.61 -11.97
C THR A 185 -1.47 12.04 -12.39
N TRP A 186 -2.55 12.82 -12.33
CA TRP A 186 -3.88 12.41 -12.79
C TRP A 186 -3.91 12.02 -14.26
N ILE A 187 -3.22 12.78 -15.14
CA ILE A 187 -3.11 12.42 -16.56
C ILE A 187 -2.46 11.05 -16.74
N LEU A 188 -1.42 10.73 -15.96
CA LEU A 188 -0.77 9.41 -16.04
C LEU A 188 -1.64 8.29 -15.50
N ILE A 189 -2.37 8.56 -14.41
CA ILE A 189 -3.34 7.63 -13.85
C ILE A 189 -4.41 7.29 -14.89
N VAL A 190 -4.88 8.26 -15.68
CA VAL A 190 -5.85 8.04 -16.76
C VAL A 190 -5.22 7.37 -17.99
N ALA A 191 -3.96 7.70 -18.32
CA ALA A 191 -3.27 7.08 -19.43
C ALA A 191 -3.04 5.57 -19.23
N HIS A 192 -2.76 5.13 -17.99
CA HIS A 192 -2.52 3.72 -17.70
C HIS A 192 -3.68 2.78 -18.09
N PRO A 193 -4.94 2.99 -17.66
CA PRO A 193 -6.07 2.18 -18.09
C PRO A 193 -6.38 2.35 -19.58
N GLN A 194 -6.19 3.53 -20.17
CA GLN A 194 -6.35 3.69 -21.63
C GLN A 194 -5.41 2.77 -22.41
N LEU A 195 -4.14 2.67 -21.99
CA LEU A 195 -3.18 1.73 -22.59
C LEU A 195 -3.53 0.26 -22.33
N ARG A 196 -4.17 -0.06 -21.20
CA ARG A 196 -4.67 -1.42 -20.92
C ARG A 196 -5.87 -1.77 -21.79
N LEU A 197 -6.80 -0.85 -21.97
CA LEU A 197 -8.02 -1.04 -22.77
C LEU A 197 -7.72 -1.11 -24.27
N ALA A 198 -6.76 -0.30 -24.75
CA ALA A 198 -6.33 -0.32 -26.14
C ALA A 198 -5.46 -1.53 -26.52
N ARG A 199 -5.21 -2.45 -25.58
CA ARG A 199 -4.30 -3.58 -25.76
C ARG A 199 -4.64 -4.44 -26.98
N THR A 200 -5.91 -4.81 -27.13
CA THR A 200 -6.36 -5.70 -28.23
C THR A 200 -6.35 -5.00 -29.59
N LEU A 201 -6.28 -3.67 -29.60
CA LEU A 201 -6.20 -2.84 -30.81
C LEU A 201 -4.75 -2.57 -31.22
N ALA A 202 -3.78 -2.91 -30.37
CA ALA A 202 -2.38 -2.58 -30.60
C ALA A 202 -1.65 -3.68 -31.36
N GLU A 203 -1.01 -3.31 -32.45
CA GLU A 203 0.04 -4.12 -33.07
C GLU A 203 1.29 -4.15 -32.16
N ASP A 204 1.95 -5.30 -32.04
CA ASP A 204 3.18 -5.43 -31.27
C ASP A 204 4.38 -4.82 -32.02
N LEU A 205 4.52 -3.49 -31.93
CA LEU A 205 5.70 -2.75 -32.39
C LEU A 205 6.91 -3.01 -31.47
N ARG A 206 7.37 -4.26 -31.51
CA ARG A 206 8.47 -4.79 -30.73
C ARG A 206 9.82 -4.34 -31.26
N ARG A 207 10.80 -4.28 -30.37
CA ARG A 207 12.21 -4.14 -30.76
C ARG A 207 12.74 -5.48 -31.28
N PRO A 208 13.84 -5.49 -32.05
CA PRO A 208 14.35 -6.74 -32.63
C PRO A 208 14.64 -7.86 -31.61
N TRP A 209 15.20 -7.50 -30.46
CA TRP A 209 15.57 -8.44 -29.38
C TRP A 209 14.41 -8.81 -28.45
N GLU A 210 13.24 -8.22 -28.65
CA GLU A 210 12.08 -8.45 -27.82
C GLU A 210 11.30 -9.67 -28.31
N LYS A 211 10.99 -10.60 -27.40
CA LYS A 211 10.17 -11.78 -27.71
C LYS A 211 8.79 -11.33 -28.23
N PRO A 212 8.26 -11.99 -29.28
CA PRO A 212 6.88 -11.80 -29.72
C PRO A 212 5.89 -12.10 -28.59
N THR A 213 4.77 -11.40 -28.56
CA THR A 213 3.73 -11.58 -27.56
C THR A 213 2.36 -11.40 -28.21
N THR A 214 1.39 -12.23 -27.85
CA THR A 214 0.02 -12.12 -28.33
C THR A 214 -0.63 -10.83 -27.84
N SER A 215 -1.60 -10.30 -28.61
CA SER A 215 -2.21 -8.99 -28.33
C SER A 215 -2.77 -8.92 -26.91
N ASP A 216 -3.44 -9.97 -26.42
CA ASP A 216 -4.01 -10.10 -25.07
C ASP A 216 -2.97 -10.03 -23.92
N ARG A 217 -1.69 -10.26 -24.22
CA ARG A 217 -0.58 -10.25 -23.25
C ARG A 217 0.35 -9.04 -23.39
N LEU A 218 0.08 -8.10 -24.30
CA LEU A 218 0.92 -6.91 -24.46
C LEU A 218 0.95 -6.05 -23.19
N THR A 219 2.16 -5.66 -22.79
CA THR A 219 2.35 -4.76 -21.66
C THR A 219 1.96 -3.34 -22.04
N PRO A 220 1.55 -2.48 -21.07
CA PRO A 220 1.26 -1.07 -21.35
C PRO A 220 2.40 -0.33 -22.08
N ALA A 221 3.65 -0.73 -21.85
CA ALA A 221 4.80 -0.17 -22.56
C ALA A 221 4.86 -0.54 -24.04
N ARG A 222 4.49 -1.78 -24.40
CA ARG A 222 4.36 -2.21 -25.80
C ARG A 222 3.22 -1.47 -26.49
N VAL A 223 2.04 -1.45 -25.86
CA VAL A 223 0.85 -0.76 -26.38
C VAL A 223 1.13 0.72 -26.63
N ARG A 224 1.81 1.41 -25.71
CA ARG A 224 2.18 2.82 -25.85
C ARG A 224 2.95 3.13 -27.15
N ARG A 225 3.79 2.20 -27.64
CA ARG A 225 4.58 2.42 -28.87
C ARG A 225 3.68 2.54 -30.10
N GLY A 226 2.68 1.67 -30.19
CA GLY A 226 1.68 1.68 -31.27
C GLY A 226 0.50 2.62 -31.03
N PHE A 227 0.33 3.16 -29.82
CA PHE A 227 -0.84 3.93 -29.45
C PHE A 227 -1.10 5.17 -30.33
N ARG A 228 -0.04 5.74 -30.93
CA ARG A 228 -0.20 6.84 -31.90
C ARG A 228 -1.05 6.44 -33.10
N ASN A 229 -0.93 5.19 -33.56
CA ASN A 229 -1.69 4.66 -34.70
C ASN A 229 -3.15 4.45 -34.30
N ILE A 230 -3.39 3.93 -33.09
CA ILE A 230 -4.74 3.76 -32.53
C ILE A 230 -5.44 5.11 -32.37
N ARG A 231 -4.73 6.11 -31.83
CA ARG A 231 -5.27 7.45 -31.55
C ARG A 231 -5.88 8.12 -32.78
N ALA A 232 -5.36 7.87 -33.98
CA ALA A 232 -5.89 8.46 -35.21
C ALA A 232 -7.32 8.00 -35.53
N HIS A 233 -7.73 6.84 -35.02
CA HIS A 233 -9.05 6.25 -35.24
C HIS A 233 -10.01 6.43 -34.05
N LEU A 234 -9.54 7.01 -32.94
CA LEU A 234 -10.37 7.30 -31.78
C LEU A 234 -11.09 8.64 -31.97
N ALA A 235 -12.34 8.70 -31.51
CA ALA A 235 -13.08 9.96 -31.44
C ALA A 235 -12.29 10.98 -30.60
N CYS A 236 -12.11 12.19 -31.15
CA CYS A 236 -11.45 13.29 -30.47
C CYS A 236 -12.52 14.23 -29.89
N PRO A 237 -12.86 14.13 -28.59
CA PRO A 237 -13.93 14.95 -28.00
C PRO A 237 -13.55 16.44 -27.88
N THR A 238 -12.29 16.80 -28.15
CA THR A 238 -11.79 18.17 -28.04
C THR A 238 -11.89 18.91 -29.36
N ARG A 239 -12.33 20.18 -29.32
CA ARG A 239 -12.27 21.08 -30.47
C ARG A 239 -10.81 21.34 -30.90
N VAL A 240 -10.64 21.69 -32.17
CA VAL A 240 -9.35 22.14 -32.71
C VAL A 240 -8.81 23.31 -31.87
N PRO A 241 -7.53 23.31 -31.46
CA PRO A 241 -6.93 24.42 -30.73
C PRO A 241 -7.07 25.73 -31.52
N LYS A 242 -7.37 26.83 -30.84
CA LYS A 242 -7.34 28.15 -31.49
C LYS A 242 -5.88 28.49 -31.86
N PRO A 243 -5.57 28.83 -33.12
CA PRO A 243 -4.23 29.27 -33.48
C PRO A 243 -3.92 30.55 -32.70
N ARG A 244 -2.89 30.47 -31.84
CA ARG A 244 -2.20 31.65 -31.32
C ARG A 244 -0.85 31.71 -32.01
N GLY A 245 -0.54 32.85 -32.64
CA GLY A 245 0.80 33.11 -33.15
C GLY A 245 1.83 33.06 -32.02
N ALA A 246 3.12 33.06 -32.39
CA ALA A 246 4.17 33.29 -31.41
C ALA A 246 3.88 34.62 -30.69
N GLY A 247 3.80 34.60 -29.36
CA GLY A 247 3.74 35.85 -28.60
C GLY A 247 4.97 36.69 -28.92
N ALA A 248 4.90 38.01 -28.74
CA ALA A 248 5.95 38.99 -29.09
C ALA A 248 7.31 38.78 -28.39
N GLY A 249 7.49 37.68 -27.65
CA GLY A 249 8.68 37.37 -26.90
C GLY A 249 8.92 38.39 -25.79
N ARG A 250 10.10 38.32 -25.20
CA ARG A 250 10.58 39.35 -24.29
C ARG A 250 11.34 40.41 -25.12
N PRO A 251 11.10 41.72 -24.89
CA PRO A 251 11.90 42.77 -25.52
C PRO A 251 13.41 42.63 -25.21
N PRO A 252 14.29 42.91 -26.18
CA PRO A 252 15.74 42.96 -25.94
C PRO A 252 16.09 43.90 -24.76
N GLY A 253 17.03 43.49 -23.91
CA GLY A 253 17.48 44.28 -22.74
C GLY A 253 16.59 44.18 -21.48
N ALA A 254 15.38 43.61 -21.58
CA ALA A 254 14.50 43.47 -20.42
C ALA A 254 14.96 42.35 -19.47
N LYS A 255 15.34 42.70 -18.23
CA LYS A 255 15.69 41.73 -17.17
C LYS A 255 14.44 41.07 -16.57
N ASN A 256 14.60 39.86 -16.03
CA ASN A 256 13.52 39.18 -15.31
C ASN A 256 13.26 39.81 -13.94
N LYS A 257 12.17 40.57 -13.81
CA LYS A 257 11.76 41.20 -12.55
C LYS A 257 11.01 40.24 -11.61
N HIS A 258 10.52 39.11 -12.11
CA HIS A 258 9.77 38.14 -11.30
C HIS A 258 10.59 36.87 -11.11
N ARG A 259 11.04 36.66 -9.88
CA ARG A 259 11.66 35.40 -9.47
C ARG A 259 10.56 34.37 -9.24
N ALA A 260 10.73 33.16 -9.79
CA ALA A 260 9.76 32.09 -9.58
C ALA A 260 9.70 31.72 -8.07
N PRO A 261 8.50 31.60 -7.49
CA PRO A 261 8.33 31.03 -6.15
C PRO A 261 8.99 29.64 -6.07
N ARG A 262 9.73 29.40 -5.00
CA ARG A 262 10.31 28.08 -4.71
C ARG A 262 9.50 27.45 -3.57
N TYR A 263 8.95 26.27 -3.83
CA TYR A 263 8.25 25.48 -2.82
C TYR A 263 9.25 24.54 -2.13
N ASP A 264 9.14 24.42 -0.81
CA ASP A 264 9.92 23.43 -0.05
C ASP A 264 9.48 22.01 -0.45
N VAL A 265 10.44 21.09 -0.54
CA VAL A 265 10.23 19.68 -0.93
C VAL A 265 9.69 18.82 0.22
N GLY A 266 9.43 19.40 1.39
CA GLY A 266 8.62 18.79 2.47
C GLY A 266 9.22 17.52 3.11
N LYS A 267 10.47 17.17 2.82
CA LYS A 267 11.08 15.91 3.26
C LYS A 267 11.59 15.90 4.72
N THR A 268 11.39 16.97 5.48
CA THR A 268 12.20 17.25 6.67
C THR A 268 11.43 17.62 7.92
N VAL A 269 10.17 17.18 8.08
CA VAL A 269 9.51 17.35 9.39
C VAL A 269 9.66 16.06 10.19
N LYS A 270 10.66 16.03 11.09
CA LYS A 270 10.72 15.02 12.14
C LYS A 270 9.54 15.24 13.06
N ARG A 271 8.52 14.37 12.97
CA ARG A 271 7.37 14.43 13.87
C ARG A 271 7.83 13.98 15.27
N PRO A 272 7.45 14.68 16.35
CA PRO A 272 7.74 14.21 17.70
C PRO A 272 7.17 12.80 17.90
N GLU A 273 7.97 11.90 18.48
CA GLU A 273 7.62 10.47 18.54
C GLU A 273 6.69 10.12 19.71
N THR A 274 6.56 11.03 20.68
CA THR A 274 5.82 10.79 21.94
C THR A 274 5.13 12.04 22.45
N LEU A 275 4.06 11.87 23.23
CA LEU A 275 3.33 13.00 23.87
C LEU A 275 4.26 13.86 24.74
N LYS A 276 5.23 13.24 25.41
CA LYS A 276 6.25 13.96 26.20
C LYS A 276 7.05 14.94 25.35
N ALA A 277 7.35 14.59 24.09
CA ALA A 277 8.07 15.46 23.17
C ALA A 277 7.21 16.62 22.59
N ILE A 278 5.87 16.52 22.68
CA ILE A 278 4.94 17.60 22.29
C ILE A 278 4.72 18.62 23.42
N GLY A 279 5.14 18.32 24.65
CA GLY A 279 4.92 19.20 25.80
C GLY A 279 3.47 19.19 26.32
N LYS A 280 2.62 18.25 25.87
CA LYS A 280 1.32 18.01 26.51
C LYS A 280 1.57 17.26 27.84
N PRO A 281 1.23 17.84 29.01
CA PRO A 281 1.36 17.13 30.27
C PRO A 281 0.49 15.88 30.21
N GLY A 282 1.09 14.71 30.51
CA GLY A 282 0.32 13.48 30.65
C GLY A 282 -0.74 13.73 31.72
N ARG A 283 -2.01 13.59 31.35
CA ARG A 283 -3.10 13.71 32.33
C ARG A 283 -2.83 12.70 33.44
N SER A 284 -2.69 13.23 34.66
CA SER A 284 -2.60 12.46 35.88
C SER A 284 -3.95 11.83 36.17
N TRP A 285 -3.92 10.52 36.45
CA TRP A 285 -4.96 9.63 36.98
C TRP A 285 -5.98 9.08 35.98
#